data_AF-A0A2T2SCS0-F1
#
_entry.id   AF-A0A2T2SCS0-F1
#
_cell.length_a   1.000
_cell.length_b   1.000
_cell.length_c   1.000
_cell.angle_alpha   90.00
_cell.angle_beta   90.00
_cell.angle_gamma   90.00
#
_symmetry.space_group_name_H-M   'P 1'
#
loop_
_entity.id
_entity.type
_entity.pdbx_description
1 polymer ?
#
loop_
_entity_poly.entity_id
_entity_poly.type
_entity_poly.pdbx_seq_one_letter_code
_entity_poly.pdbx_strand_id
1 'polypeptide(L)'
;MLTVRDHIDISASVETAFAFMDAPANQAKITPSLVQSTLIERLPNGGSRARYTYRILGLSFAGEVRATDYVPDERIVWSMEGDLQGTIRWYFEPSDAGCRIT
;
A
#
# COMPACT_ATOMS: atom_id res chain seq x y z
N MET A 1 -17.47 -9.76 -4.66
CA MET A 1 -16.16 -9.17 -4.31
C MET A 1 -16.05 -9.20 -2.79
N LEU A 2 -15.01 -9.83 -2.25
CA LEU A 2 -14.75 -9.83 -0.81
C LEU A 2 -14.02 -8.53 -0.46
N THR A 3 -14.48 -7.85 0.60
CA THR A 3 -13.80 -6.69 1.17
C THR A 3 -13.42 -7.02 2.61
N VAL A 4 -12.16 -6.79 2.96
CA VAL A 4 -11.65 -6.88 4.33
C VAL A 4 -11.18 -5.49 4.74
N ARG A 5 -11.44 -5.10 5.98
CA ARG A 5 -11.00 -3.84 6.58
C ARG A 5 -10.56 -4.13 8.01
N ASP A 6 -9.43 -3.58 8.40
CA ASP A 6 -8.93 -3.60 9.76
C ASP A 6 -8.22 -2.27 10.05
N HIS A 7 -7.77 -2.03 11.28
CA HIS A 7 -6.98 -0.85 11.61
C HIS A 7 -5.99 -1.11 12.73
N ILE A 8 -4.98 -0.25 12.82
CA ILE A 8 -4.01 -0.25 13.91
C ILE A 8 -3.59 1.18 14.26
N ASP A 9 -3.40 1.43 15.55
CA ASP A 9 -2.80 2.65 16.07
C ASP A 9 -1.31 2.43 16.33
N ILE A 10 -0.47 3.31 15.78
CA ILE A 10 1.00 3.22 15.90
C ILE A 10 1.60 4.49 16.47
N SER A 11 2.70 4.33 17.20
CA SER A 11 3.47 5.42 17.80
C SER A 11 4.40 6.10 16.78
N ALA A 12 3.82 6.68 15.73
CA ALA A 12 4.50 7.45 14.69
C ALA A 12 3.61 8.61 14.23
N SER A 13 4.21 9.69 13.73
CA SER A 13 3.43 10.77 13.10
C SER A 13 2.75 10.26 11.83
N VAL A 14 1.63 10.89 11.46
CA VAL A 14 0.91 10.62 10.21
C VAL A 14 1.86 10.72 9.01
N GLU A 15 2.66 11.79 8.94
CA GLU A 15 3.66 12.00 7.87
C GLU A 15 4.67 10.85 7.78
N THR A 16 5.18 10.38 8.93
CA THR A 16 6.14 9.26 8.96
C THR A 16 5.50 7.96 8.49
N ALA A 17 4.28 7.69 8.97
CA ALA A 17 3.52 6.50 8.58
C ALA A 17 3.18 6.52 7.10
N PHE A 18 2.69 7.65 6.59
CA PHE A 18 2.35 7.86 5.19
C PHE A 18 3.56 7.68 4.29
N ALA A 19 4.68 8.35 4.58
CA ALA A 19 5.91 8.23 3.79
C ALA A 19 6.44 6.78 3.79
N PHE A 20 6.34 6.08 4.92
CA PHE A 20 6.72 4.66 5.00
C PHE A 20 5.82 3.79 4.11
N MET A 21 4.51 3.99 4.16
CA MET A 21 3.50 3.22 3.42
C MET A 21 3.44 3.58 1.93
N ASP A 22 3.82 4.80 1.53
CA ASP A 22 3.86 5.22 0.13
C ASP A 22 5.06 4.64 -0.62
N ALA A 23 6.15 4.31 0.09
CA ALA A 23 7.34 3.73 -0.50
C ALA A 23 7.12 2.24 -0.89
N PRO A 24 7.16 1.87 -2.19
CA PRO A 24 6.92 0.49 -2.62
C PRO A 24 7.90 -0.52 -1.99
N ALA A 25 9.16 -0.10 -1.78
CA ALA A 25 10.19 -0.96 -1.18
C ALA A 25 9.89 -1.38 0.28
N ASN A 26 8.99 -0.68 0.98
CA ASN A 26 8.59 -1.04 2.33
C ASN A 26 7.46 -2.06 2.37
N GLN A 27 6.70 -2.25 1.28
CA GLN A 27 5.50 -3.08 1.29
C GLN A 27 5.80 -4.54 1.65
N ALA A 28 6.91 -5.09 1.15
CA ALA A 28 7.32 -6.46 1.47
C ALA A 28 7.67 -6.67 2.96
N LYS A 29 7.87 -5.60 3.74
CA LYS A 29 8.13 -5.68 5.19
C LYS A 29 6.85 -5.88 6.01
N ILE A 30 5.70 -5.49 5.48
CA ILE A 30 4.42 -5.44 6.22
C ILE A 30 3.33 -6.31 5.61
N THR A 31 3.43 -6.65 4.33
CA THR A 31 2.42 -7.42 3.63
C THR A 31 2.83 -8.88 3.57
N PRO A 32 2.09 -9.80 4.25
CA PRO A 32 2.40 -11.21 4.20
C PRO A 32 2.44 -11.75 2.76
N SER A 33 3.37 -12.67 2.49
CA SER A 33 3.56 -13.32 1.18
C SER A 33 3.99 -12.41 0.03
N LEU A 34 4.07 -11.09 0.21
CA LEU A 34 4.65 -10.18 -0.78
C LEU A 34 6.16 -10.30 -0.74
N VAL A 35 6.76 -10.79 -1.82
CA VAL A 35 8.21 -11.01 -1.92
C VAL A 35 8.93 -9.70 -2.21
N GLN A 36 8.39 -8.90 -3.14
CA GLN A 36 9.00 -7.65 -3.55
C GLN A 36 7.94 -6.70 -4.11
N SER A 37 8.15 -5.42 -3.87
CA SER A 37 7.44 -4.33 -4.55
C SER A 37 8.46 -3.26 -4.96
N THR A 38 8.44 -2.89 -6.24
CA THR A 38 9.46 -2.03 -6.85
C THR A 38 8.78 -0.87 -7.56
N LEU A 39 9.20 0.35 -7.22
CA LEU A 39 8.72 1.56 -7.90
C LEU A 39 9.06 1.48 -9.40
N ILE A 40 8.06 1.72 -10.25
CA ILE A 40 8.25 1.91 -11.69
C ILE A 40 8.37 3.40 -11.97
N GLU A 41 7.41 4.19 -11.51
CA GLU A 41 7.36 5.64 -11.71
C GLU A 41 6.50 6.32 -10.64
N ARG A 42 6.72 7.63 -10.46
CA ARG A 42 5.76 8.51 -9.77
C ARG A 42 4.78 9.06 -10.80
N LEU A 43 3.51 9.10 -10.42
CA LEU A 43 2.41 9.54 -11.24
C LEU A 43 2.16 11.05 -11.09
N PRO A 44 1.48 11.69 -12.05
CA PRO A 44 1.17 13.13 -11.96
C PRO A 44 0.32 13.53 -10.74
N ASN A 45 -0.47 12.61 -10.18
CA ASN A 45 -1.24 12.84 -8.95
C ASN A 45 -0.37 12.75 -7.67
N GLY A 46 0.93 12.55 -7.82
CA GLY A 46 1.87 12.39 -6.72
C GLY A 46 2.05 10.95 -6.26
N GLY A 47 1.13 10.03 -6.55
CA GLY A 47 1.24 8.62 -6.12
C GLY A 47 2.22 7.79 -6.95
N SER A 48 2.27 6.48 -6.72
CA SER A 48 3.20 5.59 -7.43
C SER A 48 2.50 4.70 -8.46
N ARG A 49 3.29 4.17 -9.38
CA ARG A 49 3.04 2.89 -10.04
C ARG A 49 4.19 1.96 -9.70
N ALA A 50 3.89 0.73 -9.29
CA ALA A 50 4.89 -0.22 -8.81
C ALA A 50 4.60 -1.64 -9.28
N ARG A 51 5.66 -2.42 -9.52
CA ARG A 51 5.56 -3.86 -9.79
C ARG A 51 5.56 -4.62 -8.48
N TYR A 52 4.73 -5.65 -8.37
CA TYR A 52 4.72 -6.55 -7.22
C TYR A 52 5.00 -8.00 -7.63
N THR A 53 5.45 -8.80 -6.65
CA THR A 53 5.50 -10.26 -6.77
C THR A 53 5.10 -10.89 -5.44
N TYR A 54 4.01 -11.65 -5.45
CA TYR A 54 3.58 -12.49 -4.33
C TYR A 54 4.07 -13.92 -4.52
N ARG A 55 4.27 -14.62 -3.40
CA ARG A 55 4.48 -16.06 -3.37
C ARG A 55 3.56 -16.71 -2.36
N ILE A 56 2.55 -17.41 -2.86
CA ILE A 56 1.48 -18.01 -2.06
C ILE A 56 1.45 -19.51 -2.37
N LEU A 57 1.62 -20.33 -1.33
CA LEU A 57 1.61 -21.80 -1.46
C LEU A 57 2.53 -22.35 -2.56
N GLY A 58 3.71 -21.73 -2.73
CA GLY A 58 4.70 -22.14 -3.74
C GLY A 58 4.46 -21.60 -5.15
N LEU A 59 3.34 -20.92 -5.40
CA LEU A 59 3.03 -20.27 -6.68
C LEU A 59 3.45 -18.80 -6.66
N SER A 60 3.93 -18.30 -7.80
CA SER A 60 4.30 -16.90 -8.00
C SER A 60 3.18 -16.16 -8.72
N PHE A 61 2.81 -14.99 -8.20
CA PHE A 61 1.83 -14.09 -8.80
C PHE A 61 2.46 -12.72 -8.99
N ALA A 62 2.45 -12.20 -10.20
CA ALA A 62 3.05 -10.93 -10.56
C ALA A 62 2.02 -9.97 -11.17
N GLY A 63 2.32 -8.69 -11.04
CA GLY A 63 1.49 -7.65 -11.58
C GLY A 63 1.98 -6.27 -11.19
N GLU A 64 1.09 -5.29 -11.34
CA GLU A 64 1.37 -3.90 -11.00
C GLU A 64 0.26 -3.31 -10.14
N VAL A 65 0.65 -2.35 -9.29
CA VAL A 65 -0.29 -1.47 -8.59
C VAL A 65 -0.12 -0.04 -9.09
N ARG A 66 -1.22 0.69 -9.18
CA ARG A 66 -1.26 2.10 -9.57
C ARG A 66 -2.10 2.89 -8.58
N ALA A 67 -1.56 3.99 -8.06
CA ALA A 67 -2.33 4.91 -7.22
C ALA A 67 -3.37 5.65 -8.09
N THR A 68 -4.65 5.30 -7.91
CA THR A 68 -5.77 5.94 -8.62
C THR A 68 -6.27 7.18 -7.91
N ASP A 69 -6.07 7.24 -6.59
CA ASP A 69 -6.37 8.40 -5.77
C ASP A 69 -5.29 8.54 -4.69
N TYR A 70 -4.85 9.76 -4.47
CA TYR A 70 -3.68 10.07 -3.66
C TYR A 70 -3.86 11.44 -3.02
N VAL A 71 -3.95 11.46 -1.69
CA VAL A 71 -3.99 12.67 -0.87
C VAL A 71 -2.88 12.51 0.16
N PRO A 72 -1.79 13.32 0.08
CA PRO A 72 -0.69 13.26 1.05
C PRO A 72 -1.21 13.26 2.49
N ASP A 73 -0.62 12.42 3.33
CA ASP A 73 -0.92 12.30 4.76
C ASP A 73 -2.37 11.94 5.13
N GLU A 74 -3.20 11.56 4.15
CA GLU A 74 -4.61 11.21 4.39
C GLU A 74 -4.99 9.87 3.75
N ARG A 75 -4.66 9.67 2.47
CA ARG A 75 -5.21 8.53 1.72
C ARG A 75 -4.37 8.11 0.53
N ILE A 76 -4.26 6.79 0.33
CA ILE A 76 -3.81 6.21 -0.94
C ILE A 76 -4.73 5.08 -1.36
N VAL A 77 -5.25 5.14 -2.59
CA VAL A 77 -6.04 4.07 -3.21
C VAL A 77 -5.28 3.49 -4.39
N TRP A 78 -5.05 2.18 -4.36
CA TRP A 78 -4.34 1.43 -5.39
C TRP A 78 -5.29 0.53 -6.16
N SER A 79 -5.20 0.57 -7.49
CA SER A 79 -5.73 -0.48 -8.36
C SER A 79 -4.64 -1.51 -8.65
N MET A 80 -4.98 -2.79 -8.58
CA MET A 80 -4.08 -3.90 -8.92
C MET A 80 -4.45 -4.52 -10.27
N GLU A 81 -3.45 -4.75 -11.11
CA GLU A 81 -3.57 -5.46 -12.38
C GLU A 81 -2.51 -6.57 -12.48
N GLY A 82 -2.73 -7.57 -13.33
CA GLY A 82 -1.87 -8.76 -13.49
C GLY A 82 -2.56 -10.04 -13.00
N ASP A 83 -1.79 -10.94 -12.40
CA ASP A 83 -2.29 -12.23 -11.91
C ASP A 83 -3.28 -12.08 -10.75
N LEU A 84 -3.17 -10.98 -9.98
CA LEU A 84 -4.14 -10.60 -8.95
C LEU A 84 -4.82 -9.29 -9.35
N GLN A 85 -6.13 -9.22 -9.14
CA GLN A 85 -6.96 -8.06 -9.41
C GLN A 85 -7.66 -7.62 -8.12
N GLY A 86 -7.75 -6.30 -7.91
CA GLY A 86 -8.40 -5.77 -6.72
C GLY A 86 -8.05 -4.32 -6.44
N THR A 87 -8.45 -3.87 -5.25
CA THR A 87 -8.19 -2.51 -4.75
C THR A 87 -7.61 -2.58 -3.35
N ILE A 88 -6.52 -1.84 -3.10
CA ILE A 88 -5.97 -1.62 -1.76
C ILE A 88 -6.25 -0.17 -1.38
N ARG A 89 -6.68 0.07 -0.14
CA ARG A 89 -6.94 1.42 0.37
C ARG A 89 -6.21 1.57 1.68
N TRP A 90 -5.42 2.64 1.78
CA TRP A 90 -4.81 3.07 3.02
C TRP A 90 -5.40 4.40 3.42
N TYR A 91 -5.83 4.51 4.67
CA TYR A 91 -6.26 5.75 5.30
C TYR A 91 -5.36 6.04 6.49
N PHE A 92 -5.01 7.30 6.66
CA PHE A 92 -4.13 7.77 7.71
C PHE A 92 -4.86 8.88 8.47
N GLU A 93 -5.02 8.68 9.78
CA GLU A 93 -5.70 9.62 10.65
C GLU A 93 -4.83 9.88 11.89
N PRO A 94 -4.79 11.10 12.45
CA PRO A 94 -4.20 11.34 13.75
C PRO A 94 -4.91 10.51 14.83
N SER A 95 -4.16 9.99 15.80
CA SER A 95 -4.72 9.36 17.00
C SER A 95 -3.89 9.68 18.24
N ASP A 96 -4.40 9.35 19.43
CA ASP A 96 -3.70 9.60 20.70
C ASP A 96 -2.31 8.94 20.75
N ALA A 97 -2.13 7.81 20.05
CA ALA A 97 -0.84 7.13 19.94
C ALA A 97 0.10 7.79 18.91
N GLY A 98 -0.46 8.47 17.92
CA GLY A 98 0.27 9.08 16.81
C GLY A 98 -0.54 9.01 15.52
N CYS A 99 -0.62 7.83 14.91
CA CYS A 99 -1.34 7.61 13.66
C CYS A 99 -2.16 6.31 13.70
N ARG A 100 -3.42 6.42 13.31
CA ARG A 100 -4.30 5.32 12.98
C ARG A 100 -4.21 5.02 11.49
N ILE A 101 -3.84 3.78 11.15
CA ILE A 101 -3.82 3.29 9.78
C ILE A 101 -4.98 2.31 9.60
N THR A 102 -5.74 2.46 8.51
CA THR A 102 -6.80 1.53 8.09
C THR A 102 -6.59 1.07 6.65
#